data_AF-A0AB35X8Z6-F1
#
_entry.id   AF-A0AB35X8Z6-F1
#
_cell.length_a   1.000
_cell.length_b   1.000
_cell.length_c   1.000
_cell.angle_alpha   90.00
_cell.angle_beta   90.00
_cell.angle_gamma   90.00
#
_symmetry.space_group_name_H-M   'P 1'
#
loop_
_entity.id
_entity.type
_entity.pdbx_description
1 polymer ?
#
loop_
_entity_poly.entity_id
_entity_poly.type
_entity_poly.pdbx_seq_one_letter_code
_entity_poly.pdbx_strand_id
1 'polypeptide(L)'
;MLSNGSLAANGYEALQELDTNGDGTLNSRDEAWQQLQVWQDRNGNARVDDGELMSLSEAGIAAIDTDYKNSTWVDKQGNAHKQIGEGINPEDVIPRANA
;
A
#
# COMPACT_ATOMS: atom_id res chain seq x y z
N MET A 1 0.55 10.27 11.19
CA MET A 1 0.36 11.72 11.31
C MET A 1 0.81 12.30 9.99
N LEU A 2 0.01 13.18 9.38
CA LEU A 2 0.36 13.86 8.14
C LEU A 2 1.47 14.89 8.39
N SER A 3 2.09 15.41 7.33
CA SER A 3 3.13 16.45 7.40
C SER A 3 2.68 17.71 8.16
N ASN A 4 1.38 18.01 8.15
CA ASN A 4 0.78 19.14 8.88
C ASN A 4 0.52 18.87 10.39
N GLY A 5 0.87 17.68 10.89
CA GLY A 5 0.66 17.30 12.29
C GLY A 5 -0.74 16.76 12.63
N SER A 6 -1.68 16.68 11.68
CA SER A 6 -2.98 16.06 11.90
C SER A 6 -2.93 14.55 11.69
N LEU A 7 -3.96 13.83 12.16
CA LEU A 7 -4.16 12.44 11.76
C LEU A 7 -4.74 12.41 10.34
N ALA A 8 -4.32 11.42 9.56
CA ALA A 8 -4.96 11.10 8.28
C ALA A 8 -6.39 10.59 8.53
N ALA A 9 -7.34 10.86 7.64
CA ALA A 9 -8.69 10.33 7.83
C ALA A 9 -8.75 8.81 7.64
N ASN A 10 -7.80 8.25 6.88
CA ASN A 10 -7.62 6.81 6.66
C ASN A 10 -6.18 6.47 6.22
N GLY A 11 -5.91 5.19 5.99
CA GLY A 11 -4.57 4.70 5.63
C GLY A 11 -4.08 5.12 4.23
N TYR A 12 -4.97 5.28 3.24
CA TYR A 12 -4.58 5.71 1.89
C TYR A 12 -4.15 7.17 1.87
N GLU A 13 -4.85 8.05 2.60
CA GLU A 13 -4.41 9.44 2.78
C GLU A 13 -3.04 9.53 3.48
N ALA A 14 -2.72 8.59 4.37
CA ALA A 14 -1.39 8.51 4.95
C ALA A 14 -0.33 8.03 3.94
N LEU A 15 -0.70 7.16 2.98
CA LEU A 15 0.18 6.73 1.89
C LEU A 15 0.43 7.86 0.88
N GLN A 16 -0.54 8.73 0.62
CA GLN A 16 -0.38 9.89 -0.26
C GLN A 16 0.75 10.83 0.18
N GLU A 17 1.01 10.95 1.49
CA GLU A 17 2.14 11.75 2.00
C GLU A 17 3.51 11.16 1.63
N LEU A 18 3.55 9.87 1.26
CA LEU A 18 4.77 9.17 0.85
C LEU A 18 4.98 9.22 -0.67
N ASP A 19 3.96 9.56 -1.46
CA ASP A 19 4.07 9.82 -2.90
C ASP A 19 4.68 11.21 -3.10
N THR A 20 6.01 11.24 -3.04
CA THR A 20 6.79 12.48 -3.10
C THR A 20 6.73 13.19 -4.45
N ASN A 21 6.41 12.44 -5.51
CA ASN A 21 6.36 12.96 -6.87
C ASN A 21 4.92 13.33 -7.31
N GLY A 22 3.90 12.86 -6.57
CA GLY A 22 2.50 13.22 -6.74
C GLY A 22 1.86 12.63 -7.99
N ASP A 23 2.36 11.50 -8.49
CA ASP A 23 1.81 10.81 -9.66
C ASP A 23 0.61 9.90 -9.34
N GLY A 24 0.22 9.84 -8.07
CA GLY A 24 -0.88 9.03 -7.55
C GLY A 24 -0.44 7.61 -7.19
N THR A 25 0.82 7.24 -7.44
CA THR A 25 1.33 5.90 -7.17
C THR A 25 2.58 5.96 -6.31
N LEU A 26 2.57 5.22 -5.21
CA LEU A 26 3.77 5.00 -4.42
C LEU A 26 4.59 3.91 -5.09
N ASN A 27 5.79 4.25 -5.57
CA ASN A 27 6.63 3.33 -6.33
C ASN A 27 8.14 3.64 -6.14
N SER A 28 9.01 2.94 -6.88
CA SER A 28 10.48 3.11 -6.76
C SER A 28 11.04 4.52 -7.00
N ARG A 29 10.23 5.46 -7.50
CA ARG A 29 10.58 6.87 -7.68
C ARG A 29 10.40 7.69 -6.41
N ASP A 30 9.77 7.13 -5.38
CA ASP A 30 9.50 7.80 -4.11
C ASP A 30 10.51 7.42 -3.04
N GLU A 31 10.96 8.41 -2.27
CA GLU A 31 12.04 8.24 -1.27
C GLU A 31 11.70 7.20 -0.20
N ALA A 32 10.42 7.09 0.16
CA ALA A 32 9.95 6.17 1.20
C ALA A 32 9.80 4.72 0.71
N TRP A 33 9.79 4.47 -0.60
CA TRP A 33 9.46 3.16 -1.18
C TRP A 33 10.31 2.01 -0.63
N GLN A 34 11.62 2.24 -0.52
CA GLN A 34 12.57 1.22 -0.06
C GLN A 34 12.46 0.89 1.44
N GLN A 35 11.71 1.72 2.19
CA GLN A 35 11.51 1.53 3.63
C GLN A 35 10.24 0.72 3.93
N LEU A 36 9.38 0.52 2.92
CA LEU A 36 8.12 -0.20 3.07
C LEU A 36 8.31 -1.70 2.99
N GLN A 37 7.54 -2.42 3.79
CA GLN A 37 7.53 -3.88 3.87
C GLN A 37 6.09 -4.38 4.00
N VAL A 38 5.86 -5.60 3.50
CA VAL A 38 4.63 -6.35 3.78
C VAL A 38 4.91 -7.27 4.96
N TRP A 39 4.00 -7.26 5.95
CA TRP A 39 4.02 -8.21 7.05
C TRP A 39 2.99 -9.31 6.80
N GLN A 40 3.47 -10.55 6.80
CA GLN A 40 2.62 -11.74 6.84
C GLN A 40 2.87 -12.46 8.16
N ASP A 41 1.95 -12.30 9.11
CA ASP A 41 1.95 -13.08 10.35
C ASP A 41 1.64 -14.55 10.02
N ARG A 42 2.68 -15.38 10.00
CA ARG A 42 2.59 -16.79 9.58
C ARG A 42 2.16 -17.69 10.72
N ASN A 43 2.40 -17.26 11.95
CA ASN A 43 2.14 -18.06 13.15
C ASN A 43 0.90 -17.58 13.93
N GLY A 44 0.33 -16.43 13.57
CA GLY A 44 -0.90 -15.86 14.13
C GLY A 44 -0.74 -15.26 15.52
N ASN A 45 0.47 -14.84 15.90
CA ASN A 45 0.75 -14.35 17.26
C ASN A 45 0.68 -12.81 17.41
N ALA A 46 0.39 -12.09 16.32
CA ALA A 46 0.31 -10.63 16.26
C ALA A 46 1.61 -9.89 16.66
N ARG A 47 2.77 -10.52 16.46
CA ARG A 47 4.10 -9.92 16.58
C ARG A 47 4.88 -10.18 15.30
N VAL A 48 5.78 -9.26 14.97
CA VAL A 48 6.71 -9.47 13.88
C VAL A 48 7.79 -10.44 14.35
N ASP A 49 7.87 -11.60 13.70
CA ASP A 49 8.94 -12.57 13.88
C ASP A 49 9.86 -12.67 12.65
N ASP A 50 11.00 -13.34 12.83
CA ASP A 50 11.98 -13.57 11.76
C ASP A 50 11.32 -14.29 10.57
N GLY A 51 11.46 -13.70 9.38
CA GLY A 51 10.91 -14.23 8.13
C GLY A 51 9.44 -13.88 7.85
N GLU A 52 8.83 -13.01 8.64
CA GLU A 52 7.46 -12.52 8.41
C GLU A 52 7.38 -11.17 7.68
N LEU A 53 8.48 -10.44 7.63
CA LEU A 53 8.61 -9.22 6.82
C LEU A 53 9.21 -9.56 5.45
N MET A 54 8.59 -9.02 4.42
CA MET A 54 9.09 -9.06 3.04
C MET A 54 9.15 -7.66 2.47
N SER A 55 10.16 -7.37 1.66
CA SER A 55 10.17 -6.17 0.81
C SER A 55 9.00 -6.21 -0.17
N LEU A 56 8.59 -5.05 -0.68
CA LEU A 56 7.54 -4.96 -1.70
C LEU A 56 7.90 -5.75 -2.97
N SER A 57 9.17 -5.76 -3.35
CA SER A 57 9.66 -6.57 -4.47
C SER A 57 9.54 -8.07 -4.24
N GLU A 58 9.83 -8.55 -3.02
CA GLU A 58 9.65 -9.97 -2.66
C GLU A 58 8.18 -10.37 -2.63
N ALA A 59 7.29 -9.42 -2.33
CA ALA A 59 5.84 -9.59 -2.40
C ALA A 59 5.29 -9.52 -3.85
N GLY A 60 6.12 -9.21 -4.84
CA GLY A 60 5.69 -9.06 -6.24
C GLY A 60 4.93 -7.75 -6.51
N ILE A 61 5.18 -6.69 -5.74
CA ILE A 61 4.52 -5.38 -5.87
C ILE A 61 5.49 -4.38 -6.48
N ALA A 62 5.11 -3.76 -7.59
CA ALA A 62 5.90 -2.73 -8.28
C ALA A 62 5.46 -1.31 -7.93
N ALA A 63 4.17 -1.11 -7.64
CA ALA A 63 3.61 0.15 -7.18
C ALA A 63 2.32 -0.09 -6.38
N ILE A 64 1.94 0.89 -5.57
CA ILE A 64 0.68 0.91 -4.82
C ILE A 64 -0.07 2.18 -5.23
N ASP A 65 -1.32 2.03 -5.68
CA ASP A 65 -2.19 3.17 -5.91
C ASP A 65 -2.54 3.84 -4.57
N THR A 66 -2.35 5.15 -4.51
CA THR A 66 -2.67 5.94 -3.31
C THR A 66 -4.12 6.41 -3.30
N ASP A 67 -4.81 6.32 -4.44
CA ASP A 67 -6.25 6.50 -4.52
C ASP A 67 -7.02 5.26 -4.03
N TYR A 68 -8.27 5.48 -3.62
CA TYR A 68 -9.11 4.42 -3.09
C TYR A 68 -10.58 4.65 -3.41
N LYS A 69 -11.35 3.56 -3.38
CA LYS A 69 -12.81 3.58 -3.41
C LYS A 69 -13.35 3.12 -2.07
N ASN A 70 -14.40 3.81 -1.61
CA ASN A 70 -15.15 3.35 -0.45
C ASN A 70 -15.87 2.04 -0.77
N SER A 71 -15.90 1.14 0.19
CA SER A 71 -16.51 -0.18 0.07
C SER A 71 -17.34 -0.50 1.31
N THR A 72 -18.42 -1.23 1.09
CA THR A 72 -19.29 -1.80 2.13
C THR A 72 -19.09 -3.31 2.28
N TRP A 73 -18.07 -3.87 1.64
CA TRP A 73 -17.82 -5.30 1.65
C TRP A 73 -17.38 -5.78 3.03
N VAL A 74 -18.00 -6.87 3.47
CA VAL A 74 -17.68 -7.60 4.69
C VAL A 74 -17.48 -9.06 4.29
N ASP A 75 -16.38 -9.65 4.73
CA ASP A 75 -16.06 -11.05 4.44
C ASP A 75 -16.96 -12.02 5.23
N LYS A 76 -16.79 -13.33 4.99
CA LYS A 76 -17.57 -14.38 5.68
C LYS A 76 -17.25 -14.48 7.18
N GLN A 77 -16.15 -13.89 7.63
CA GLN A 77 -15.70 -13.88 9.02
C GLN A 77 -16.16 -12.62 9.76
N GLY A 78 -16.77 -11.65 9.06
CA GLY A 78 -17.26 -10.40 9.62
C GLY A 78 -16.25 -9.25 9.56
N ASN A 79 -15.13 -9.40 8.86
CA ASN A 79 -14.15 -8.33 8.69
C ASN A 79 -14.59 -7.36 7.59
N ALA A 80 -14.53 -6.06 7.86
CA ALA A 80 -14.97 -5.03 6.93
C ALA A 80 -13.80 -4.43 6.13
N HIS A 81 -13.95 -4.41 4.80
CA HIS A 81 -12.99 -3.80 3.87
C HIS A 81 -13.54 -2.44 3.43
N LYS A 82 -13.25 -1.40 4.22
CA LYS A 82 -13.88 -0.07 4.09
C LYS A 82 -13.35 0.78 2.93
N GLN A 83 -12.08 0.59 2.58
CA GLN A 83 -11.44 1.21 1.42
C GLN A 83 -10.68 0.15 0.63
N ILE A 84 -10.75 0.23 -0.70
CA ILE A 84 -10.07 -0.68 -1.62
C ILE A 84 -9.39 0.17 -2.69
N GLY A 85 -8.08 -0.02 -2.85
CA GLY A 85 -7.25 0.47 -3.94
C GLY A 85 -6.62 -0.69 -4.71
N GLU A 86 -5.62 -0.40 -5.51
CA GLU A 86 -4.99 -1.38 -6.41
C GLU A 86 -3.48 -1.47 -6.14
N GLY A 87 -2.96 -2.70 -6.06
CA GLY A 87 -1.53 -2.98 -6.12
C GLY A 87 -1.17 -3.30 -7.57
N ILE A 88 -0.09 -2.71 -8.07
CA ILE A 88 0.37 -2.93 -9.44
C ILE A 88 1.53 -3.92 -9.38
N ASN A 89 1.36 -5.04 -10.08
CA ASN A 89 2.41 -6.03 -10.21
C ASN A 89 3.41 -5.64 -11.31
N PRO A 90 4.66 -6.11 -11.26
CA PRO A 90 5.67 -5.84 -12.28
C PRO A 90 5.22 -6.17 -13.71
N GLU A 91 4.42 -7.22 -13.89
CA GLU A 91 3.87 -7.63 -15.19
C GLU A 91 2.78 -6.69 -15.72
N ASP A 92 2.13 -5.93 -14.84
CA ASP A 92 1.03 -5.00 -15.17
C ASP A 92 1.53 -3.57 -15.40
N VAL A 93 2.84 -3.33 -15.29
CA VAL A 93 3.48 -2.06 -15.68
C VAL A 93 3.47 -1.95 -17.20
N ILE A 94 2.29 -1.78 -17.79
CA ILE A 94 2.15 -1.34 -19.17
C ILE A 94 2.61 0.12 -19.18
N PRO A 95 3.62 0.51 -19.99
CA PRO A 95 3.94 1.92 -20.18
C PRO A 95 2.65 2.59 -20.61
N ARG A 96 2.13 3.55 -19.83
CA ARG A 96 1.04 4.41 -20.31
C ARG A 96 1.55 5.00 -21.63
N ALA A 97 1.02 4.50 -22.74
CA ALA A 97 1.33 5.03 -24.05
C ALA A 97 0.95 6.51 -24.00
N ASN A 98 1.93 7.38 -24.25
CA ASN A 98 1.71 8.81 -24.36
C ASN A 98 0.56 9.05 -25.35
N ALA A 99 -0.54 9.62 -24.87
CA ALA A 99 -1.59 10.19 -25.70
C ALA A 99 -1.20 11.61 -26.10
#